data_AF-A0A427YVG6-F1
#
_entry.id   AF-A0A427YVG6-F1
#
_cell.length_a   1.000
_cell.length_b   1.000
_cell.length_c   1.000
_cell.angle_alpha   90.00
_cell.angle_beta   90.00
_cell.angle_gamma   90.00
#
_symmetry.space_group_name_H-M   'P 1'
#
loop_
_entity.id
_entity.type
_entity.pdbx_description
1 polymer ?
#
loop_
_entity_poly.entity_id
_entity_poly.type
_entity_poly.pdbx_seq_one_letter_code
_entity_poly.pdbx_strand_id
1 'polypeptide(L)'
;MPATHDDEKNMDSTHLEMLPRGTGTGGDVGLGLGLHDEVTAKDVTAEGLADDMLHVDDARAEELRRELASNRQGGWRAETAEEKRINAKLNLKLDLFILPLLALGYMFNQLDRTNIGNAQTSGFSTDLHMPSTAVNNASSIFYATYVPFQPIVAAIGRRIGAHRFMGLTLVLWGILTICHAFIKNEAQLIAVRLLMGLAECGFYPSVLAYLTEFYPRYECGFRFALFYGFSSVAGAFGGLIAYGILQAHGALYSWQYLFLIEGAVPVLLGLAVPFWLAGDIKSAWYLSETEKAFAEKRMIVDSAANYGRGHNVTRRDFKEAFLDWRVWSIMISNTLASLSSQGFTVFFPVVVAGLGYKGVLANLMTVPPYVAGAIGVWLFSWSSDRFKERTFHLLGGMTLVIIGLILTIVIPLSNIHGRYAGLMVLMFGAFIHSPVAVAWLAGNTPEPGKRVIVIGISGWANLAGIIGTQLFQTKFGPGYIYPLQVTVGLMAVGWAGFAATAVALRLINRSRLKKIQRMTPAEIEEENRSDVRVGDKKYTFVYGL
;
A
#
# COMPACT_ATOMS: atom_id res chain seq x y z
N MET A 1 2.57 -79.55 -38.66
CA MET A 1 2.95 -78.93 -39.94
C MET A 1 3.57 -77.58 -39.62
N PRO A 2 4.72 -77.29 -40.24
CA PRO A 2 5.74 -76.34 -39.81
C PRO A 2 5.48 -74.97 -40.45
N ALA A 3 6.17 -73.89 -40.10
CA ALA A 3 7.54 -73.54 -40.53
C ALA A 3 7.75 -72.06 -40.10
N THR A 4 8.90 -71.51 -39.71
CA THR A 4 10.33 -71.87 -39.76
C THR A 4 11.03 -70.73 -38.99
N HIS A 5 11.96 -71.01 -38.06
CA HIS A 5 13.44 -71.03 -38.26
C HIS A 5 13.99 -69.71 -38.82
N ASP A 6 15.11 -69.15 -38.40
CA ASP A 6 16.13 -69.35 -37.35
C ASP A 6 16.92 -68.02 -37.34
N ASP A 7 17.67 -67.65 -36.30
CA ASP A 7 19.15 -67.80 -36.18
C ASP A 7 19.65 -66.47 -35.59
N GLU A 8 20.73 -66.31 -34.83
CA GLU A 8 21.65 -67.19 -34.12
C GLU A 8 22.59 -66.22 -33.33
N LYS A 9 23.28 -66.76 -32.32
CA LYS A 9 24.53 -66.28 -31.66
C LYS A 9 24.43 -65.31 -30.47
N ASN A 10 24.73 -65.78 -29.26
CA ASN A 10 26.09 -65.99 -28.65
C ASN A 10 26.84 -64.66 -28.49
N MET A 11 27.50 -64.32 -27.37
CA MET A 11 27.96 -65.10 -26.23
C MET A 11 28.42 -64.11 -25.15
N ASP A 12 28.26 -64.56 -23.91
CA ASP A 12 29.19 -64.45 -22.79
C ASP A 12 29.53 -63.16 -22.04
N SER A 13 29.61 -63.44 -20.75
CA SER A 13 30.07 -62.70 -19.59
C SER A 13 31.47 -62.07 -19.72
N THR A 14 31.74 -61.03 -18.92
CA THR A 14 32.74 -60.99 -17.82
C THR A 14 33.28 -59.55 -17.61
N HIS A 15 33.62 -59.24 -16.35
CA HIS A 15 34.53 -58.17 -15.86
C HIS A 15 33.97 -56.79 -15.44
N LEU A 16 33.65 -56.74 -14.14
CA LEU A 16 33.87 -55.61 -13.23
C LEU A 16 35.39 -55.36 -13.02
N GLU A 17 35.85 -54.14 -13.27
CA GLU A 17 37.06 -53.49 -12.71
C GLU A 17 36.73 -51.99 -12.54
N MET A 18 36.53 -51.47 -11.32
CA MET A 18 37.51 -50.88 -10.39
C MET A 18 38.32 -49.64 -10.87
N LEU A 19 37.83 -48.45 -10.43
CA LEU A 19 38.56 -47.29 -9.85
C LEU A 19 39.25 -46.26 -10.80
N PRO A 20 39.45 -44.97 -10.38
CA PRO A 20 39.46 -44.48 -8.99
C PRO A 20 38.62 -43.23 -8.66
N ARG A 21 38.30 -43.17 -7.36
CA ARG A 21 37.86 -41.98 -6.60
C ARG A 21 38.98 -40.92 -6.62
N GLY A 22 38.65 -39.74 -7.12
CA GLY A 22 39.41 -38.51 -6.86
C GLY A 22 38.83 -37.79 -5.64
N THR A 23 39.64 -37.68 -4.59
CA THR A 23 39.40 -36.87 -3.40
C THR A 23 39.54 -35.38 -3.73
N GLY A 24 38.50 -34.59 -3.49
CA GLY A 24 38.52 -33.13 -3.60
C GLY A 24 37.49 -32.52 -2.65
N THR A 25 37.97 -31.93 -1.57
CA THR A 25 37.26 -31.26 -0.49
C THR A 25 36.59 -29.94 -0.93
N GLY A 26 35.41 -29.64 -0.39
CA GLY A 26 34.84 -28.28 -0.36
C GLY A 26 33.47 -28.17 -1.02
N GLY A 27 32.43 -28.04 -0.20
CA GLY A 27 31.05 -27.91 -0.65
C GLY A 27 30.74 -26.54 -1.25
N ASP A 28 30.06 -26.58 -2.40
CA ASP A 28 29.15 -25.55 -2.90
C ASP A 28 28.16 -26.27 -3.82
N VAL A 29 26.99 -26.64 -3.30
CA VAL A 29 25.87 -27.13 -4.12
C VAL A 29 25.11 -25.89 -4.59
N GLY A 30 25.69 -25.20 -5.57
CA GLY A 30 24.97 -24.24 -6.38
C GLY A 30 24.19 -25.00 -7.44
N LEU A 31 22.86 -24.92 -7.39
CA LEU A 31 21.98 -25.27 -8.52
C LEU A 31 22.25 -24.27 -9.66
N GLY A 32 23.32 -24.51 -10.41
CA GLY A 32 23.68 -23.76 -11.59
C GLY A 32 22.82 -24.18 -12.78
N LEU A 33 21.65 -23.56 -12.92
CA LEU A 33 20.87 -23.60 -14.16
C LEU A 33 21.40 -22.52 -15.11
N GLY A 34 22.31 -22.92 -16.01
CA GLY A 34 22.76 -22.09 -17.13
C GLY A 34 21.62 -21.86 -18.11
N LEU A 35 21.18 -20.62 -18.25
CA LEU A 35 19.99 -20.21 -19.03
C LEU A 35 20.19 -20.15 -20.55
N HIS A 36 21.26 -20.73 -21.11
CA HIS A 36 21.54 -20.60 -22.54
C HIS A 36 21.25 -21.83 -23.41
N ASP A 37 21.00 -23.02 -22.85
CA ASP A 37 20.75 -24.21 -23.69
C ASP A 37 19.54 -25.10 -23.30
N GLU A 38 18.68 -24.71 -22.35
CA GLU A 38 17.47 -25.51 -22.00
C GLU A 38 16.17 -24.73 -21.71
N VAL A 39 16.03 -23.47 -22.16
CA VAL A 39 14.76 -22.73 -21.99
C VAL A 39 13.80 -22.93 -23.16
N THR A 40 13.50 -24.20 -23.44
CA THR A 40 12.19 -24.62 -23.92
C THR A 40 11.66 -25.70 -22.98
N ALA A 41 11.60 -25.39 -21.69
CA ALA A 41 10.82 -26.17 -20.73
C ALA A 41 9.33 -26.00 -21.08
N LYS A 42 8.85 -26.85 -21.98
CA LYS A 42 7.47 -26.91 -22.43
C LYS A 42 6.55 -27.62 -21.41
N ASP A 43 7.07 -28.09 -20.27
CA ASP A 43 6.33 -29.01 -19.38
C ASP A 43 6.31 -28.67 -17.88
N VAL A 44 6.85 -27.52 -17.42
CA VAL A 44 6.60 -27.10 -16.03
C VAL A 44 5.28 -26.33 -15.98
N THR A 45 4.19 -27.03 -15.66
CA THR A 45 2.89 -26.40 -15.44
C THR A 45 2.97 -25.50 -14.21
N ALA A 46 2.19 -24.41 -14.20
CA ALA A 46 2.13 -23.52 -13.05
C ALA A 46 1.63 -24.21 -11.76
N GLU A 47 0.85 -25.28 -11.92
CA GLU A 47 0.46 -26.19 -10.83
C GLU A 47 1.66 -27.00 -10.32
N GLY A 48 2.49 -27.56 -11.21
CA GLY A 48 3.72 -28.25 -10.83
C GLY A 48 4.70 -27.35 -10.09
N LEU A 49 4.91 -26.12 -10.57
CA LEU A 49 5.77 -25.15 -9.90
C LEU A 49 5.25 -24.76 -8.49
N ALA A 50 3.92 -24.67 -8.32
CA ALA A 50 3.34 -24.39 -7.02
C ALA A 50 3.43 -25.60 -6.07
N ASP A 51 3.30 -26.82 -6.59
CA ASP A 51 3.44 -28.05 -5.81
C ASP A 51 4.90 -28.27 -5.37
N ASP A 52 5.87 -28.00 -6.24
CA ASP A 52 7.30 -28.02 -5.91
C ASP A 52 7.64 -27.07 -4.75
N MET A 53 6.98 -25.91 -4.70
CA MET A 53 7.16 -24.93 -3.61
C MET A 53 6.50 -25.36 -2.28
N LEU A 54 5.54 -26.28 -2.34
CA LEU A 54 4.88 -26.86 -1.17
C LEU A 54 5.59 -28.09 -0.64
N HIS A 55 6.38 -28.77 -1.48
CA HIS A 55 7.23 -29.88 -1.08
C HIS A 55 8.28 -29.41 -0.06
N VAL A 56 8.52 -30.23 0.96
CA VAL A 56 9.44 -29.89 2.07
C VAL A 56 10.49 -30.97 2.21
N ASP A 57 11.69 -30.68 1.72
CA ASP A 57 12.89 -31.44 2.03
C ASP A 57 13.57 -30.91 3.31
N ASP A 58 14.68 -31.55 3.73
CA ASP A 58 15.45 -31.12 4.90
C ASP A 58 15.97 -29.68 4.77
N ALA A 59 16.34 -29.27 3.56
CA ALA A 59 16.83 -27.92 3.28
C ALA A 59 15.73 -26.87 3.47
N ARG A 60 14.52 -27.12 2.96
CA ARG A 60 13.35 -26.26 3.09
C ARG A 60 12.83 -26.21 4.52
N ALA A 61 12.87 -27.33 5.24
CA ALA A 61 12.55 -27.36 6.67
C ALA A 61 13.52 -26.48 7.48
N GLU A 62 14.81 -26.52 7.17
CA GLU A 62 15.81 -25.68 7.82
C GLU A 62 15.69 -24.21 7.42
N GLU A 63 15.39 -23.91 6.16
CA GLU A 63 15.08 -22.57 5.69
C GLU A 63 13.87 -21.99 6.45
N LEU A 64 12.78 -22.74 6.58
CA LEU A 64 11.60 -22.33 7.33
C LEU A 64 11.92 -22.02 8.80
N ARG A 65 12.78 -22.83 9.43
CA ARG A 65 13.27 -22.56 10.80
C ARG A 65 14.05 -21.25 10.86
N ARG A 66 14.90 -20.96 9.87
CA ARG A 66 15.64 -19.68 9.76
C ARG A 66 14.70 -18.50 9.50
N GLU A 67 13.67 -18.66 8.66
CA GLU A 67 12.65 -17.64 8.41
C GLU A 67 11.89 -17.30 9.72
N LEU A 68 11.46 -18.32 10.46
CA LEU A 68 10.80 -18.14 11.77
C LEU A 68 11.71 -17.50 12.83
N ALA A 69 12.99 -17.87 12.86
CA ALA A 69 13.96 -17.30 13.79
C ALA A 69 14.27 -15.83 13.47
N SER A 70 14.37 -15.50 12.18
CA SER A 70 14.62 -14.13 11.70
C SER A 70 13.34 -13.28 11.64
N ASN A 71 12.15 -13.88 11.71
CA ASN A 71 10.85 -13.25 11.49
C ASN A 71 10.71 -12.61 10.10
N ARG A 72 11.43 -13.15 9.11
CA ARG A 72 11.38 -12.69 7.72
C ARG A 72 10.68 -13.75 6.90
N GLN A 73 9.60 -13.34 6.24
CA GLN A 73 8.88 -14.25 5.36
C GLN A 73 9.74 -14.65 4.15
N GLY A 74 9.58 -15.89 3.70
CA GLY A 74 9.98 -16.30 2.36
C GLY A 74 9.22 -15.54 1.26
N GLY A 75 9.54 -15.89 0.02
CA GLY A 75 8.94 -15.29 -1.18
C GLY A 75 9.95 -15.27 -2.33
N TRP A 76 9.51 -14.80 -3.50
CA TRP A 76 10.37 -14.76 -4.67
C TRP A 76 11.61 -13.87 -4.44
N ARG A 77 12.78 -14.36 -4.87
CA ARG A 77 14.05 -13.64 -4.85
C ARG A 77 14.81 -13.97 -6.13
N ALA A 78 15.38 -12.96 -6.78
CA ALA A 78 16.34 -13.19 -7.85
C ALA A 78 17.67 -13.69 -7.27
N GLU A 79 18.10 -14.88 -7.68
CA GLU A 79 19.31 -15.53 -7.17
C GLU A 79 20.52 -15.10 -8.00
N THR A 80 20.38 -15.12 -9.33
CA THR A 80 21.47 -14.80 -10.25
C THR A 80 21.56 -13.30 -10.55
N ALA A 81 22.75 -12.83 -10.96
CA ALA A 81 22.95 -11.45 -11.39
C ALA A 81 22.13 -11.11 -12.65
N GLU A 82 21.91 -12.10 -13.51
CA GLU A 82 21.10 -11.97 -14.70
C GLU A 82 19.61 -11.81 -14.37
N GLU A 83 19.06 -12.65 -13.49
CA GLU A 83 17.68 -12.52 -13.00
C GLU A 83 17.44 -11.17 -12.34
N LYS A 84 18.41 -10.68 -11.55
CA LYS A 84 18.33 -9.34 -10.95
C LYS A 84 18.22 -8.25 -12.01
N ARG A 85 18.99 -8.36 -13.10
CA ARG A 85 18.97 -7.40 -14.21
C ARG A 85 17.65 -7.46 -14.99
N ILE A 86 17.15 -8.66 -15.28
CA ILE A 86 15.87 -8.87 -15.96
C ILE A 86 14.73 -8.31 -15.11
N ASN A 87 14.69 -8.65 -13.82
CA ASN A 87 13.68 -8.17 -12.89
C ASN A 87 13.71 -6.64 -12.74
N ALA A 88 14.90 -6.03 -12.64
CA ALA A 88 15.01 -4.57 -12.56
C ALA A 88 14.48 -3.88 -13.82
N LYS A 89 14.77 -4.42 -15.02
CA LYS A 89 14.24 -3.89 -16.28
C LYS A 89 12.71 -4.05 -16.38
N LEU A 90 12.20 -5.24 -16.03
CA LEU A 90 10.77 -5.51 -16.00
C LEU A 90 10.05 -4.55 -15.05
N ASN A 91 10.58 -4.40 -13.84
CA ASN A 91 10.02 -3.51 -12.83
C ASN A 91 10.05 -2.05 -13.26
N LEU A 92 11.15 -1.56 -13.84
CA LEU A 92 11.20 -0.19 -14.37
C LEU A 92 10.13 0.03 -15.44
N LYS A 93 9.92 -0.95 -16.32
CA LYS A 93 8.90 -0.89 -17.36
C LYS A 93 7.51 -0.85 -16.75
N LEU A 94 7.19 -1.78 -15.85
CA LEU A 94 5.93 -1.78 -15.11
C LEU A 94 5.72 -0.46 -14.35
N ASP A 95 6.76 0.06 -13.70
CA ASP A 95 6.71 1.30 -12.93
C ASP A 95 6.35 2.48 -13.83
N LEU A 96 6.94 2.58 -15.02
CA LEU A 96 6.68 3.65 -15.99
C LEU A 96 5.26 3.61 -16.57
N PHE A 97 4.65 2.43 -16.72
CA PHE A 97 3.29 2.33 -17.26
C PHE A 97 2.22 2.41 -16.15
N ILE A 98 2.47 1.80 -14.99
CA ILE A 98 1.47 1.66 -13.92
C ILE A 98 1.50 2.88 -12.99
N LEU A 99 2.67 3.27 -12.47
CA LEU A 99 2.72 4.24 -11.36
C LEU A 99 2.29 5.66 -11.73
N PRO A 100 2.60 6.24 -12.91
CA PRO A 100 2.20 7.61 -13.22
C PRO A 100 0.70 7.84 -13.12
N LEU A 101 -0.10 6.91 -13.66
CA LEU A 101 -1.56 7.02 -13.61
C LEU A 101 -2.07 6.90 -12.17
N LEU A 102 -1.55 5.95 -11.40
CA LEU A 102 -1.95 5.75 -10.00
C LEU A 102 -1.56 6.97 -9.14
N ALA A 103 -0.33 7.46 -9.32
CA ALA A 103 0.21 8.62 -8.63
C ALA A 103 -0.59 9.90 -8.94
N LEU A 104 -0.88 10.15 -10.22
CA LEU A 104 -1.73 11.27 -10.63
C LEU A 104 -3.15 11.14 -10.07
N GLY A 105 -3.76 9.96 -10.19
CA GLY A 105 -5.08 9.70 -9.63
C GLY A 105 -5.14 9.99 -8.12
N TYR A 106 -4.11 9.60 -7.37
CA TYR A 106 -4.02 9.88 -5.94
C TYR A 106 -3.70 11.34 -5.61
N MET A 107 -2.90 11.99 -6.45
CA MET A 107 -2.65 13.43 -6.32
C MET A 107 -3.97 14.20 -6.41
N PHE A 108 -4.76 13.97 -7.46
CA PHE A 108 -6.07 14.60 -7.59
C PHE A 108 -7.04 14.19 -6.46
N ASN A 109 -6.94 12.95 -5.98
CA ASN A 109 -7.74 12.48 -4.85
C ASN A 109 -7.51 13.34 -3.61
N GLN A 110 -6.26 13.72 -3.38
CA GLN A 110 -5.89 14.55 -2.24
C GLN A 110 -6.18 16.04 -2.49
N LEU A 111 -6.07 16.52 -3.73
CA LEU A 111 -6.47 17.88 -4.11
C LEU A 111 -7.95 18.14 -3.85
N ASP A 112 -8.83 17.23 -4.30
CA ASP A 112 -10.29 17.38 -4.12
C ASP A 112 -10.74 17.44 -2.65
N ARG A 113 -10.08 16.68 -1.78
CA ARG A 113 -10.32 16.75 -0.33
C ARG A 113 -10.02 18.15 0.23
N THR A 114 -9.03 18.84 -0.32
CA THR A 114 -8.66 20.20 0.11
C THR A 114 -9.44 21.31 -0.61
N ASN A 115 -10.05 21.01 -1.77
CA ASN A 115 -10.73 22.01 -2.60
C ASN A 115 -11.86 22.75 -1.91
N ILE A 116 -12.65 22.08 -1.07
CA ILE A 116 -13.73 22.76 -0.35
C ILE A 116 -13.18 23.79 0.64
N GLY A 117 -12.02 23.53 1.24
CA GLY A 117 -11.31 24.48 2.08
C GLY A 117 -10.78 25.66 1.26
N ASN A 118 -10.20 25.39 0.09
CA ASN A 118 -9.70 26.43 -0.81
C ASN A 118 -10.85 27.30 -1.35
N ALA A 119 -11.95 26.69 -1.79
CA ALA A 119 -13.16 27.38 -2.24
C ALA A 119 -13.73 28.31 -1.16
N GLN A 120 -13.68 27.88 0.11
CA GLN A 120 -14.12 28.71 1.23
C GLN A 120 -13.35 30.03 1.36
N THR A 121 -12.08 30.07 0.94
CA THR A 121 -11.29 31.31 0.94
C THR A 121 -11.78 32.35 -0.08
N SER A 122 -12.53 31.90 -1.10
CA SER A 122 -13.10 32.74 -2.16
C SER A 122 -14.56 33.15 -1.90
N GLY A 123 -15.11 32.89 -0.71
CA GLY A 123 -16.50 33.27 -0.38
C GLY A 123 -17.56 32.21 -0.67
N PHE A 124 -17.17 30.95 -0.90
CA PHE A 124 -18.09 29.84 -1.22
C PHE A 124 -19.34 29.75 -0.31
N SER A 125 -19.18 29.83 1.01
CA SER A 125 -20.35 29.82 1.92
C SER A 125 -21.18 31.10 1.85
N THR A 126 -20.55 32.24 1.56
CA THR A 126 -21.22 33.54 1.46
C THR A 126 -22.09 33.61 0.20
N ASP A 127 -21.56 33.17 -0.95
CA ASP A 127 -22.28 33.16 -2.23
C ASP A 127 -23.53 32.26 -2.18
N LEU A 128 -23.44 31.17 -1.42
CA LEU A 128 -24.50 30.17 -1.27
C LEU A 128 -25.38 30.39 -0.03
N HIS A 129 -25.16 31.47 0.72
CA HIS A 129 -25.90 31.82 1.95
C HIS A 129 -25.91 30.67 2.99
N MET A 130 -24.81 29.92 3.09
CA MET A 130 -24.66 28.78 4.00
C MET A 130 -24.12 29.22 5.36
N PRO A 131 -24.49 28.52 6.45
CA PRO A 131 -23.91 28.79 7.77
C PRO A 131 -22.41 28.52 7.77
N SER A 132 -21.67 29.20 8.65
CA SER A 132 -20.20 29.05 8.78
C SER A 132 -19.75 27.62 9.13
N THR A 133 -20.67 26.79 9.64
CA THR A 133 -20.43 25.38 9.95
C THR A 133 -20.61 24.44 8.76
N ALA A 134 -21.25 24.89 7.66
CA ALA A 134 -21.64 24.04 6.54
C ALA A 134 -20.44 23.32 5.90
N VAL A 135 -19.32 24.02 5.66
CA VAL A 135 -18.10 23.43 5.07
C VAL A 135 -17.49 22.36 5.97
N ASN A 136 -17.46 22.58 7.28
CA ASN A 136 -16.92 21.61 8.24
C ASN A 136 -17.84 20.39 8.36
N ASN A 137 -19.16 20.60 8.37
CA ASN A 137 -20.16 19.53 8.38
C ASN A 137 -20.07 18.69 7.10
N ALA A 138 -20.03 19.34 5.94
CA ALA A 138 -19.87 18.72 4.62
C ALA A 138 -18.57 17.90 4.50
N SER A 139 -17.47 18.42 5.05
CA SER A 139 -16.18 17.71 5.08
C SER A 139 -16.22 16.48 6.00
N SER A 140 -16.95 16.57 7.12
CA SER A 140 -17.07 15.46 8.06
C SER A 140 -18.00 14.36 7.54
N ILE A 141 -19.13 14.73 6.92
CA ILE A 141 -20.14 13.78 6.45
C ILE A 141 -19.67 12.96 5.24
N PHE A 142 -18.70 13.46 4.47
CA PHE A 142 -17.99 12.69 3.45
C PHE A 142 -17.42 11.37 4.01
N TYR A 143 -16.84 11.40 5.21
CA TYR A 143 -16.26 10.21 5.83
C TYR A 143 -17.33 9.21 6.31
N ALA A 144 -18.59 9.65 6.47
CA ALA A 144 -19.70 8.79 6.88
C ALA A 144 -20.07 7.74 5.82
N THR A 145 -19.86 8.04 4.53
CA THR A 145 -19.99 7.04 3.45
C THR A 145 -18.65 6.47 3.05
N TYR A 146 -17.57 7.26 3.07
CA TYR A 146 -16.25 6.78 2.66
C TYR A 146 -15.77 5.59 3.50
N VAL A 147 -15.82 5.72 4.84
CA VAL A 147 -15.25 4.72 5.75
C VAL A 147 -16.04 3.41 5.74
N PRO A 148 -17.37 3.39 6.03
CA PRO A 148 -18.09 2.13 6.22
C PRO A 148 -18.20 1.29 4.94
N PHE A 149 -18.31 1.95 3.78
CA PHE A 149 -18.51 1.26 2.51
C PHE A 149 -17.20 0.78 1.87
N GLN A 150 -16.04 1.25 2.35
CA GLN A 150 -14.75 0.90 1.75
C GLN A 150 -14.49 -0.62 1.62
N PRO A 151 -14.72 -1.48 2.65
CA PRO A 151 -14.52 -2.92 2.49
C PRO A 151 -15.50 -3.56 1.50
N ILE A 152 -16.73 -3.05 1.42
CA ILE A 152 -17.78 -3.55 0.51
C ILE A 152 -17.41 -3.21 -0.92
N VAL A 153 -17.07 -1.94 -1.17
CA VAL A 153 -16.73 -1.41 -2.48
C VAL A 153 -15.40 -2.02 -2.98
N ALA A 154 -14.43 -2.25 -2.09
CA ALA A 154 -13.21 -3.00 -2.43
C ALA A 154 -13.50 -4.44 -2.88
N ALA A 155 -14.40 -5.13 -2.18
CA ALA A 155 -14.80 -6.49 -2.56
C ALA A 155 -15.53 -6.53 -3.92
N ILE A 156 -16.36 -5.51 -4.20
CA ILE A 156 -17.01 -5.34 -5.52
C ILE A 156 -15.97 -5.07 -6.60
N GLY A 157 -15.02 -4.15 -6.34
CA GLY A 157 -13.97 -3.79 -7.29
C GLY A 157 -13.11 -4.97 -7.70
N ARG A 158 -12.84 -5.90 -6.77
CA ARG A 158 -12.14 -7.14 -7.09
C ARG A 158 -12.93 -8.06 -8.03
N ARG A 159 -14.26 -8.11 -7.92
CA ARG A 159 -15.10 -8.92 -8.83
C ARG A 159 -15.16 -8.33 -10.24
N ILE A 160 -15.15 -7.00 -10.35
CA ILE A 160 -15.20 -6.28 -11.64
C ILE A 160 -13.82 -6.29 -12.32
N GLY A 161 -12.76 -6.45 -11.54
CA GLY A 161 -11.36 -6.33 -11.96
C GLY A 161 -10.82 -4.95 -11.60
N ALA A 162 -9.69 -4.92 -10.90
CA ALA A 162 -9.15 -3.70 -10.30
C ALA A 162 -8.94 -2.57 -11.33
N HIS A 163 -8.42 -2.88 -12.52
CA HIS A 163 -8.20 -1.87 -13.58
C HIS A 163 -9.49 -1.15 -14.02
N ARG A 164 -10.57 -1.89 -14.34
CA ARG A 164 -11.86 -1.31 -14.76
C ARG A 164 -12.49 -0.53 -13.63
N PHE A 165 -12.41 -1.08 -12.43
CA PHE A 165 -13.03 -0.48 -11.27
C PHE A 165 -12.35 0.84 -10.88
N MET A 166 -11.01 0.92 -10.94
CA MET A 166 -10.28 2.18 -10.75
C MET A 166 -10.73 3.26 -11.75
N GLY A 167 -10.84 2.92 -13.03
CA GLY A 167 -11.32 3.84 -14.05
C GLY A 167 -12.75 4.32 -13.79
N LEU A 168 -13.66 3.40 -13.45
CA LEU A 168 -15.04 3.72 -13.09
C LEU A 168 -15.12 4.67 -11.89
N THR A 169 -14.37 4.38 -10.82
CA THR A 169 -14.32 5.24 -9.64
C THR A 169 -13.81 6.64 -9.97
N LEU A 170 -12.73 6.77 -10.76
CA LEU A 170 -12.20 8.06 -11.18
C LEU A 170 -13.22 8.90 -11.96
N VAL A 171 -13.95 8.26 -12.89
CA VAL A 171 -15.01 8.95 -13.65
C VAL A 171 -16.16 9.38 -12.76
N LEU A 172 -16.69 8.48 -11.91
CA LEU A 172 -17.83 8.78 -11.03
C LEU A 172 -17.48 9.89 -10.04
N TRP A 173 -16.33 9.80 -9.39
CA TRP A 173 -15.85 10.82 -8.46
C TRP A 173 -15.55 12.15 -9.16
N GLY A 174 -14.93 12.14 -10.35
CA GLY A 174 -14.71 13.35 -11.14
C GLY A 174 -16.00 14.05 -11.56
N ILE A 175 -17.02 13.29 -11.99
CA ILE A 175 -18.36 13.83 -12.29
C ILE A 175 -18.98 14.47 -11.05
N LEU A 176 -18.92 13.81 -9.89
CA LEU A 176 -19.45 14.35 -8.63
C LEU A 176 -18.67 15.59 -8.17
N THR A 177 -17.38 15.69 -8.52
CA THR A 177 -16.57 16.89 -8.30
C THR A 177 -17.08 18.04 -9.18
N ILE A 178 -17.33 17.79 -10.47
CA ILE A 178 -17.96 18.77 -11.37
C ILE A 178 -19.34 19.20 -10.85
N CYS A 179 -20.13 18.28 -10.31
CA CYS A 179 -21.44 18.59 -9.71
C CYS A 179 -21.35 19.60 -8.55
N HIS A 180 -20.21 19.69 -7.83
CA HIS A 180 -20.03 20.71 -6.80
C HIS A 180 -20.13 22.14 -7.34
N ALA A 181 -19.74 22.37 -8.60
CA ALA A 181 -19.85 23.68 -9.22
C ALA A 181 -21.31 24.16 -9.37
N PHE A 182 -22.30 23.27 -9.31
CA PHE A 182 -23.71 23.59 -9.58
C PHE A 182 -24.60 23.60 -8.34
N ILE A 183 -24.03 23.45 -7.14
CA ILE A 183 -24.78 23.47 -5.89
C ILE A 183 -25.29 24.87 -5.57
N LYS A 184 -26.44 24.94 -4.90
CA LYS A 184 -27.13 26.18 -4.54
C LYS A 184 -27.48 26.30 -3.06
N ASN A 185 -27.33 25.23 -2.28
CA ASN A 185 -27.66 25.20 -0.86
C ASN A 185 -26.88 24.10 -0.11
N GLU A 186 -26.93 24.15 1.22
CA GLU A 186 -26.23 23.21 2.10
C GLU A 186 -26.72 21.75 1.93
N ALA A 187 -28.01 21.53 1.68
CA ALA A 187 -28.55 20.19 1.49
C ALA A 187 -27.97 19.51 0.24
N GLN A 188 -27.81 20.26 -0.86
CA GLN A 188 -27.14 19.78 -2.08
C GLN A 188 -25.66 19.51 -1.83
N LEU A 189 -24.97 20.37 -1.09
CA LEU A 189 -23.58 20.15 -0.70
C LEU A 189 -23.41 18.83 0.07
N ILE A 190 -24.27 18.59 1.06
CA ILE A 190 -24.26 17.36 1.86
C ILE A 190 -24.54 16.13 0.98
N ALA A 191 -25.55 16.20 0.11
CA ALA A 191 -25.92 15.11 -0.77
C ALA A 191 -24.77 14.72 -1.72
N VAL A 192 -24.16 15.72 -2.39
CA VAL A 192 -23.02 15.46 -3.29
C VAL A 192 -21.83 14.90 -2.51
N ARG A 193 -21.55 15.39 -1.30
CA ARG A 193 -20.46 14.88 -0.43
C ARG A 193 -20.66 13.43 0.00
N LEU A 194 -21.88 13.03 0.32
CA LEU A 194 -22.22 11.64 0.64
C LEU A 194 -22.01 10.72 -0.55
N LEU A 195 -22.48 11.12 -1.73
CA LEU A 195 -22.29 10.35 -2.97
C LEU A 195 -20.81 10.26 -3.36
N MET A 196 -20.08 11.35 -3.17
CA MET A 196 -18.65 11.43 -3.44
C MET A 196 -17.85 10.47 -2.55
N GLY A 197 -18.13 10.44 -1.25
CA GLY A 197 -17.50 9.48 -0.33
C GLY A 197 -17.73 8.03 -0.75
N LEU A 198 -18.95 7.71 -1.23
CA LEU A 198 -19.26 6.38 -1.74
C LEU A 198 -18.50 6.05 -3.04
N ALA A 199 -18.43 6.99 -3.98
CA ALA A 199 -17.71 6.80 -5.23
C ALA A 199 -16.19 6.62 -5.00
N GLU A 200 -15.59 7.46 -4.15
CA GLU A 200 -14.15 7.56 -3.95
C GLU A 200 -13.56 6.40 -3.12
N CYS A 201 -14.32 5.83 -2.18
CA CYS A 201 -13.79 4.86 -1.20
C CYS A 201 -13.16 3.60 -1.82
N GLY A 202 -13.57 3.26 -3.04
CA GLY A 202 -13.08 2.10 -3.77
C GLY A 202 -11.71 2.28 -4.43
N PHE A 203 -11.23 3.51 -4.62
CA PHE A 203 -10.02 3.78 -5.40
C PHE A 203 -8.77 3.19 -4.73
N TYR A 204 -8.44 3.66 -3.52
CA TYR A 204 -7.27 3.24 -2.76
C TYR A 204 -7.10 1.72 -2.59
N PRO A 205 -8.11 0.95 -2.13
CA PRO A 205 -7.97 -0.50 -1.99
C PRO A 205 -7.83 -1.21 -3.35
N SER A 206 -8.38 -0.64 -4.43
CA SER A 206 -8.24 -1.21 -5.78
C SER A 206 -6.83 -1.01 -6.33
N VAL A 207 -6.21 0.15 -6.06
CA VAL A 207 -4.79 0.38 -6.38
C VAL A 207 -3.91 -0.64 -5.68
N LEU A 208 -4.15 -0.87 -4.39
CA LEU A 208 -3.41 -1.85 -3.60
C LEU A 208 -3.56 -3.27 -4.14
N ALA A 209 -4.79 -3.69 -4.42
CA ALA A 209 -5.04 -5.00 -5.03
C ALA A 209 -4.31 -5.14 -6.37
N TYR A 210 -4.40 -4.12 -7.22
CA TYR A 210 -3.74 -4.10 -8.53
C TYR A 210 -2.22 -4.21 -8.42
N LEU A 211 -1.58 -3.45 -7.52
CA LEU A 211 -0.13 -3.55 -7.31
C LEU A 211 0.30 -4.94 -6.85
N THR A 212 -0.49 -5.61 -6.01
CA THR A 212 -0.18 -6.98 -5.55
C THR A 212 -0.36 -8.06 -6.62
N GLU A 213 -1.01 -7.74 -7.75
CA GLU A 213 -1.15 -8.65 -8.89
C GLU A 213 0.04 -8.56 -9.85
N PHE A 214 0.67 -7.38 -9.93
CA PHE A 214 1.80 -7.15 -10.83
C PHE A 214 3.16 -7.27 -10.14
N TYR A 215 3.26 -7.03 -8.83
CA TYR A 215 4.53 -7.00 -8.10
C TYR A 215 4.60 -8.02 -6.96
N PRO A 216 5.76 -8.67 -6.79
CA PRO A 216 6.04 -9.49 -5.60
C PRO A 216 5.92 -8.69 -4.30
N ARG A 217 5.60 -9.38 -3.20
CA ARG A 217 5.34 -8.75 -1.88
C ARG A 217 6.40 -7.77 -1.38
N TYR A 218 7.69 -8.05 -1.63
CA TYR A 218 8.83 -7.25 -1.17
C TYR A 218 9.20 -6.10 -2.10
N GLU A 219 8.58 -6.05 -3.27
CA GLU A 219 8.76 -4.97 -4.24
C GLU A 219 7.53 -4.05 -4.27
N CYS A 220 6.39 -4.53 -3.79
CA CYS A 220 5.13 -3.78 -3.74
C CYS A 220 5.14 -2.62 -2.73
N GLY A 221 5.90 -2.72 -1.61
CA GLY A 221 5.87 -1.72 -0.53
C GLY A 221 6.36 -0.33 -0.97
N PHE A 222 7.50 -0.29 -1.65
CA PHE A 222 8.10 0.94 -2.18
C PHE A 222 7.21 1.59 -3.23
N ARG A 223 6.57 0.79 -4.10
CA ARG A 223 5.65 1.27 -5.13
C ARG A 223 4.39 1.88 -4.54
N PHE A 224 3.91 1.24 -3.48
CA PHE A 224 2.81 1.78 -2.72
C PHE A 224 3.19 3.10 -2.02
N ALA A 225 4.43 3.23 -1.53
CA ALA A 225 4.95 4.49 -1.01
C ALA A 225 5.17 5.57 -2.08
N LEU A 226 5.57 5.19 -3.30
CA LEU A 226 5.63 6.10 -4.44
C LEU A 226 4.25 6.68 -4.71
N PHE A 227 3.25 5.81 -4.88
CA PHE A 227 1.83 6.20 -5.00
C PHE A 227 1.38 7.10 -3.85
N TYR A 228 1.59 6.67 -2.60
CA TYR A 228 1.12 7.39 -1.43
C TYR A 228 1.83 8.74 -1.25
N GLY A 229 3.12 8.84 -1.60
CA GLY A 229 3.90 10.07 -1.48
C GLY A 229 3.39 11.22 -2.35
N PHE A 230 2.63 10.92 -3.41
CA PHE A 230 1.93 11.95 -4.19
C PHE A 230 0.83 12.68 -3.40
N SER A 231 0.38 12.14 -2.26
CA SER A 231 -0.44 12.91 -1.32
C SER A 231 0.29 14.11 -0.73
N SER A 232 1.57 13.95 -0.42
CA SER A 232 2.42 15.04 0.08
C SER A 232 2.68 16.05 -1.03
N VAL A 233 2.91 15.57 -2.26
CA VAL A 233 3.04 16.43 -3.45
C VAL A 233 1.77 17.24 -3.71
N ALA A 234 0.59 16.61 -3.59
CA ALA A 234 -0.69 17.30 -3.67
C ALA A 234 -0.83 18.38 -2.59
N GLY A 235 -0.40 18.11 -1.36
CA GLY A 235 -0.36 19.10 -0.29
C GLY A 235 0.55 20.30 -0.59
N ALA A 236 1.70 20.06 -1.24
CA ALA A 236 2.63 21.11 -1.64
C ALA A 236 2.04 22.05 -2.70
N PHE A 237 1.44 21.49 -3.75
CA PHE A 237 1.02 22.27 -4.92
C PHE A 237 -0.47 22.64 -4.90
N GLY A 238 -1.30 21.98 -4.09
CA GLY A 238 -2.76 22.14 -4.13
C GLY A 238 -3.23 23.55 -3.80
N GLY A 239 -2.67 24.17 -2.77
CA GLY A 239 -2.98 25.58 -2.45
C GLY A 239 -2.56 26.55 -3.55
N LEU A 240 -1.46 26.28 -4.27
CA LEU A 240 -0.96 27.10 -5.38
C LEU A 240 -1.81 26.92 -6.64
N ILE A 241 -2.17 25.68 -6.97
CA ILE A 241 -3.08 25.35 -8.09
C ILE A 241 -4.43 26.01 -7.84
N ALA A 242 -4.99 25.84 -6.64
CA ALA A 242 -6.25 26.46 -6.27
C ALA A 242 -6.16 27.99 -6.31
N TYR A 243 -5.09 28.59 -5.77
CA TYR A 243 -4.89 30.04 -5.87
C TYR A 243 -4.89 30.52 -7.33
N GLY A 244 -4.16 29.84 -8.23
CA GLY A 244 -4.10 30.18 -9.64
C GLY A 244 -5.46 30.09 -10.33
N ILE A 245 -6.24 29.04 -10.05
CA ILE A 245 -7.58 28.87 -10.62
C ILE A 245 -8.57 29.89 -10.04
N LEU A 246 -8.48 30.20 -8.75
CA LEU A 246 -9.37 31.16 -8.09
C LEU A 246 -9.16 32.61 -8.57
N GLN A 247 -8.04 32.93 -9.21
CA GLN A 247 -7.86 34.22 -9.90
C GLN A 247 -8.59 34.31 -11.25
N ALA A 248 -9.17 33.21 -11.74
CA ALA A 248 -9.93 33.24 -12.98
C ALA A 248 -11.20 34.11 -12.81
N HIS A 249 -11.38 35.04 -13.73
CA HIS A 249 -12.57 35.89 -13.83
C HIS A 249 -13.40 35.47 -15.05
N GLY A 250 -14.71 35.34 -14.88
CA GLY A 250 -15.62 34.98 -15.95
C GLY A 250 -17.09 35.04 -15.53
N ALA A 251 -17.94 34.31 -16.25
CA ALA A 251 -19.38 34.28 -16.01
C ALA A 251 -19.80 33.47 -14.76
N LEU A 252 -18.89 32.64 -14.23
CA LEU A 252 -19.11 31.84 -13.02
C LEU A 252 -18.30 32.40 -11.85
N TYR A 253 -18.68 32.03 -10.62
CA TYR A 253 -17.87 32.31 -9.44
C TYR A 253 -16.53 31.58 -9.53
N SER A 254 -15.46 32.19 -9.00
CA SER A 254 -14.10 31.63 -9.04
C SER A 254 -14.01 30.21 -8.48
N TRP A 255 -14.76 29.89 -7.42
CA TRP A 255 -14.81 28.54 -6.85
C TRP A 255 -15.50 27.51 -7.75
N GLN A 256 -16.39 27.92 -8.67
CA GLN A 256 -17.01 27.00 -9.63
C GLN A 256 -15.98 26.53 -10.66
N TYR A 257 -15.10 27.42 -11.13
CA TYR A 257 -14.00 27.05 -12.02
C TYR A 257 -13.04 26.04 -11.38
N LEU A 258 -12.79 26.16 -10.07
CA LEU A 258 -11.98 25.21 -9.31
C LEU A 258 -12.55 23.79 -9.41
N PHE A 259 -13.82 23.60 -9.07
CA PHE A 259 -14.46 22.27 -9.14
C PHE A 259 -14.63 21.73 -10.57
N LEU A 260 -14.84 22.61 -11.56
CA LEU A 260 -14.94 22.19 -12.95
C LEU A 260 -13.60 21.67 -13.49
N ILE A 261 -12.51 22.40 -13.28
CA ILE A 261 -11.18 22.03 -13.77
C ILE A 261 -10.67 20.81 -13.02
N GLU A 262 -10.72 20.84 -11.69
CA GLU A 262 -10.20 19.73 -10.88
C GLU A 262 -11.06 18.47 -10.97
N GLY A 263 -12.35 18.57 -11.29
CA GLY A 263 -13.20 17.42 -11.56
C GLY A 263 -13.04 16.85 -12.98
N ALA A 264 -12.72 17.70 -13.97
CA ALA A 264 -12.53 17.24 -15.35
C ALA A 264 -11.29 16.35 -15.52
N VAL A 265 -10.19 16.65 -14.82
CA VAL A 265 -8.95 15.86 -14.96
C VAL A 265 -9.13 14.40 -14.49
N PRO A 266 -9.70 14.10 -13.31
CA PRO A 266 -10.04 12.74 -12.91
C PRO A 266 -10.96 12.02 -13.89
N VAL A 267 -11.93 12.71 -14.51
CA VAL A 267 -12.78 12.11 -15.55
C VAL A 267 -11.93 11.68 -16.75
N LEU A 268 -11.05 12.54 -17.23
CA LEU A 268 -10.14 12.22 -18.35
C LEU A 268 -9.19 11.08 -18.01
N LEU A 269 -8.61 11.08 -16.82
CA LEU A 269 -7.75 9.99 -16.34
C LEU A 269 -8.54 8.68 -16.22
N GLY A 270 -9.76 8.74 -15.70
CA GLY A 270 -10.69 7.62 -15.56
C GLY A 270 -11.05 6.98 -16.90
N LEU A 271 -11.33 7.81 -17.92
CA LEU A 271 -11.59 7.36 -19.29
C LEU A 271 -10.34 6.80 -20.00
N ALA A 272 -9.14 7.25 -19.60
CA ALA A 272 -7.89 6.73 -20.14
C ALA A 272 -7.49 5.37 -19.54
N VAL A 273 -7.98 5.02 -18.34
CA VAL A 273 -7.59 3.78 -17.63
C VAL A 273 -7.70 2.51 -18.48
N PRO A 274 -8.81 2.24 -19.20
CA PRO A 274 -8.95 1.00 -19.98
C PRO A 274 -7.93 0.88 -21.13
N PHE A 275 -7.39 2.00 -21.61
CA PHE A 275 -6.39 2.04 -22.67
C PHE A 275 -4.95 2.06 -22.12
N TRP A 276 -4.77 2.54 -20.89
CA TRP A 276 -3.46 2.69 -20.26
C TRP A 276 -3.09 1.45 -19.42
N LEU A 277 -3.97 1.00 -18.51
CA LEU A 277 -3.69 -0.11 -17.60
C LEU A 277 -4.14 -1.45 -18.18
N ALA A 278 -3.22 -2.41 -18.12
CA ALA A 278 -3.50 -3.81 -18.40
C ALA A 278 -4.37 -4.42 -17.29
N GLY A 279 -5.18 -5.42 -17.62
CA GLY A 279 -6.03 -6.08 -16.63
C GLY A 279 -5.29 -7.08 -15.75
N ASP A 280 -4.32 -7.77 -16.32
CA ASP A 280 -3.48 -8.79 -15.72
C ASP A 280 -2.12 -8.84 -16.45
N ILE A 281 -1.20 -9.69 -15.98
CA ILE A 281 0.12 -9.87 -16.61
C ILE A 281 -0.01 -10.35 -18.07
N LYS A 282 -1.04 -11.15 -18.39
CA LYS A 282 -1.23 -11.74 -19.73
C LYS A 282 -1.69 -10.71 -20.77
N SER A 283 -2.59 -9.82 -20.35
CA SER A 283 -3.14 -8.70 -21.14
C SER A 283 -2.24 -7.46 -21.16
N ALA A 284 -1.06 -7.51 -20.51
CA ALA A 284 -0.10 -6.42 -20.52
C ALA A 284 0.49 -6.20 -21.92
N TRP A 285 -0.15 -5.33 -22.71
CA TRP A 285 0.21 -5.02 -24.10
C TRP A 285 1.60 -4.40 -24.25
N TYR A 286 2.11 -3.77 -23.19
CA TYR A 286 3.44 -3.18 -23.18
C TYR A 286 4.55 -4.19 -22.87
N LEU A 287 4.25 -5.42 -22.42
CA LEU A 287 5.27 -6.46 -22.13
C LEU A 287 5.47 -7.41 -23.31
N SER A 288 6.72 -7.87 -23.51
CA SER A 288 7.01 -8.99 -24.43
C SER A 288 6.56 -10.33 -23.84
N GLU A 289 6.38 -11.34 -24.68
CA GLU A 289 6.00 -12.70 -24.21
C GLU A 289 7.02 -13.29 -23.22
N THR A 290 8.32 -13.03 -23.42
CA THR A 290 9.38 -13.42 -22.48
C THR A 290 9.29 -12.70 -21.14
N GLU A 291 8.98 -11.40 -21.15
CA GLU A 291 8.76 -10.61 -19.94
C GLU A 291 7.51 -11.07 -19.19
N LYS A 292 6.43 -11.39 -19.90
CA LYS A 292 5.19 -11.93 -19.32
C LYS A 292 5.42 -13.28 -18.65
N ALA A 293 6.12 -14.20 -19.31
CA ALA A 293 6.44 -15.52 -18.74
C ALA A 293 7.29 -15.40 -17.46
N PHE A 294 8.29 -14.51 -17.46
CA PHE A 294 9.08 -14.24 -16.25
C PHE A 294 8.25 -13.60 -15.13
N ALA A 295 7.37 -12.64 -15.48
CA ALA A 295 6.47 -11.99 -14.54
C ALA A 295 5.44 -12.96 -13.91
N GLU A 296 4.91 -13.91 -14.69
CA GLU A 296 4.01 -14.95 -14.19
C GLU A 296 4.76 -15.92 -13.25
N LYS A 297 5.96 -16.38 -13.67
CA LYS A 297 6.80 -17.28 -12.85
C LYS A 297 7.08 -16.70 -11.47
N ARG A 298 7.51 -15.43 -11.38
CA ARG A 298 7.80 -14.80 -10.07
C ARG A 298 6.57 -14.67 -9.18
N MET A 299 5.39 -14.42 -9.77
CA MET A 299 4.15 -14.27 -9.02
C MET A 299 3.63 -15.61 -8.51
N ILE A 300 3.79 -16.70 -9.29
CA ILE A 300 3.47 -18.06 -8.86
C ILE A 300 4.35 -18.44 -7.67
N VAL A 301 5.66 -18.23 -7.75
CA VAL A 301 6.59 -18.50 -6.63
C VAL A 301 6.23 -17.67 -5.40
N ASP A 302 5.88 -16.39 -5.57
CA ASP A 302 5.47 -15.55 -4.44
C ASP A 302 4.10 -15.95 -3.86
N SER A 303 3.23 -16.59 -4.63
CA SER A 303 1.86 -16.94 -4.23
C SER A 303 1.60 -18.45 -4.08
N ALA A 304 2.64 -19.29 -4.12
CA ALA A 304 2.52 -20.74 -4.22
C ALA A 304 1.58 -21.37 -3.18
N ALA A 305 1.66 -20.90 -1.93
CA ALA A 305 0.81 -21.38 -0.83
C ALA A 305 -0.71 -21.14 -1.02
N ASN A 306 -1.10 -20.28 -1.96
CA ASN A 306 -2.49 -19.97 -2.30
C ASN A 306 -2.82 -20.25 -3.78
N TYR A 307 -1.90 -20.85 -4.53
CA TYR A 307 -2.10 -21.16 -5.94
C TYR A 307 -3.30 -22.11 -6.10
N GLY A 308 -4.21 -21.84 -7.03
CA GLY A 308 -5.42 -22.64 -7.25
C GLY A 308 -6.57 -22.43 -6.25
N ARG A 309 -6.38 -21.72 -5.13
CA ARG A 309 -7.50 -21.36 -4.23
C ARG A 309 -8.32 -20.23 -4.85
N GLY A 310 -9.64 -20.43 -4.96
CA GLY A 310 -10.55 -19.49 -5.63
C GLY A 310 -10.38 -18.04 -5.14
N HIS A 311 -10.23 -17.12 -6.09
CA HIS A 311 -9.99 -15.69 -5.83
C HIS A 311 -11.21 -14.93 -5.26
N ASN A 312 -12.36 -15.59 -5.16
CA ASN A 312 -13.61 -14.97 -4.78
C ASN A 312 -13.69 -14.73 -3.27
N VAL A 313 -14.15 -13.53 -2.90
CA VAL A 313 -14.41 -13.17 -1.51
C VAL A 313 -15.61 -13.99 -0.99
N THR A 314 -15.36 -14.79 0.04
CA THR A 314 -16.36 -15.64 0.71
C THR A 314 -16.89 -15.00 2.00
N ARG A 315 -18.02 -15.48 2.51
CA ARG A 315 -18.54 -15.06 3.83
C ARG A 315 -17.57 -15.39 4.98
N ARG A 316 -16.79 -16.45 4.82
CA ARG A 316 -15.74 -16.85 5.76
C ARG A 316 -14.67 -15.77 5.85
N ASP A 317 -14.21 -15.25 4.70
CA ASP A 317 -13.21 -14.17 4.66
C ASP A 317 -13.67 -12.94 5.45
N PHE A 318 -14.94 -12.56 5.32
CA PHE A 318 -15.53 -11.46 6.11
C PHE A 318 -15.46 -11.75 7.61
N LYS A 319 -15.95 -12.91 8.05
CA LYS A 319 -15.93 -13.26 9.48
C LYS A 319 -14.51 -13.33 10.03
N GLU A 320 -13.57 -13.91 9.28
CA GLU A 320 -12.18 -14.01 9.69
C GLU A 320 -11.47 -12.66 9.73
N ALA A 321 -11.74 -11.76 8.77
CA ALA A 321 -11.17 -10.41 8.76
C ALA A 321 -11.67 -9.56 9.94
N PHE A 322 -12.97 -9.60 10.24
CA PHE A 322 -13.57 -8.82 11.33
C PHE A 322 -13.25 -9.34 12.73
N LEU A 323 -12.96 -10.63 12.89
CA LEU A 323 -12.57 -11.21 14.18
C LEU A 323 -11.05 -11.16 14.42
N ASP A 324 -10.28 -10.71 13.45
CA ASP A 324 -8.83 -10.68 13.56
C ASP A 324 -8.37 -9.47 14.38
N TRP A 325 -7.88 -9.74 15.60
CA TRP A 325 -7.39 -8.70 16.51
C TRP A 325 -6.25 -7.86 15.90
N ARG A 326 -5.45 -8.43 14.99
CA ARG A 326 -4.33 -7.72 14.33
C ARG A 326 -4.83 -6.60 13.43
N VAL A 327 -5.95 -6.84 12.74
CA VAL A 327 -6.58 -5.86 11.86
C VAL A 327 -7.01 -4.65 12.68
N TRP A 328 -7.69 -4.87 13.81
CA TRP A 328 -8.12 -3.79 14.70
C TRP A 328 -6.96 -3.06 15.36
N SER A 329 -5.96 -3.80 15.84
CA SER A 329 -4.78 -3.22 16.48
C SER A 329 -4.00 -2.32 15.51
N ILE A 330 -3.75 -2.78 14.28
CA ILE A 330 -3.09 -1.99 13.23
C ILE A 330 -3.98 -0.84 12.78
N MET A 331 -5.28 -1.06 12.57
CA MET A 331 -6.22 -0.02 12.14
C MET A 331 -6.30 1.12 13.16
N ILE A 332 -6.54 0.82 14.44
CA ILE A 332 -6.62 1.84 15.50
C ILE A 332 -5.30 2.60 15.60
N SER A 333 -4.17 1.89 15.64
CA SER A 333 -2.85 2.53 15.72
C SER A 333 -2.58 3.43 14.51
N ASN A 334 -2.98 2.98 13.31
CA ASN A 334 -2.87 3.75 12.08
C ASN A 334 -3.78 4.99 12.07
N THR A 335 -5.02 4.89 12.58
CA THR A 335 -5.92 6.05 12.76
C THR A 335 -5.28 7.11 13.65
N LEU A 336 -4.75 6.69 14.80
CA LEU A 336 -4.13 7.63 15.76
C LEU A 336 -2.88 8.30 15.16
N ALA A 337 -2.07 7.55 14.41
CA ALA A 337 -0.89 8.08 13.74
C ALA A 337 -1.24 9.04 12.58
N SER A 338 -2.29 8.71 11.82
CA SER A 338 -2.74 9.49 10.65
C SER A 338 -3.35 10.85 10.99
N LEU A 339 -3.57 11.13 12.28
CA LEU A 339 -3.97 12.46 12.73
C LEU A 339 -2.92 13.52 12.37
N SER A 340 -1.64 13.16 12.42
CA SER A 340 -0.54 14.07 12.08
C SER A 340 -0.47 14.41 10.59
N SER A 341 -0.77 13.47 9.69
CA SER A 341 -0.80 13.75 8.25
C SER A 341 -2.09 14.47 7.85
N GLN A 342 -3.25 13.95 8.27
CA GLN A 342 -4.56 14.49 7.87
C GLN A 342 -4.82 15.86 8.50
N GLY A 343 -4.48 16.04 9.79
CA GLY A 343 -4.68 17.31 10.50
C GLY A 343 -3.81 18.42 9.90
N PHE A 344 -2.54 18.14 9.62
CA PHE A 344 -1.67 19.14 9.01
C PHE A 344 -2.03 19.37 7.54
N THR A 345 -2.48 18.38 6.77
CA THR A 345 -2.83 18.62 5.35
C THR A 345 -3.85 19.75 5.17
N VAL A 346 -4.83 19.85 6.07
CA VAL A 346 -5.88 20.88 6.02
C VAL A 346 -5.46 22.19 6.67
N PHE A 347 -4.75 22.14 7.80
CA PHE A 347 -4.50 23.33 8.64
C PHE A 347 -3.06 23.86 8.58
N PHE A 348 -2.17 23.21 7.84
CA PHE A 348 -0.77 23.59 7.79
C PHE A 348 -0.52 25.02 7.29
N PRO A 349 -1.21 25.54 6.26
CA PRO A 349 -1.07 26.95 5.88
C PRO A 349 -1.40 27.92 7.03
N VAL A 350 -2.38 27.58 7.87
CA VAL A 350 -2.77 28.39 9.04
C VAL A 350 -1.69 28.35 10.11
N VAL A 351 -1.11 27.19 10.38
CA VAL A 351 0.01 27.04 11.32
C VAL A 351 1.24 27.82 10.84
N VAL A 352 1.56 27.75 9.54
CA VAL A 352 2.68 28.50 8.94
C VAL A 352 2.40 30.00 8.95
N ALA A 353 1.16 30.44 8.66
CA ALA A 353 0.79 31.85 8.78
C ALA A 353 0.92 32.37 10.23
N GLY A 354 0.62 31.53 11.21
CA GLY A 354 0.84 31.81 12.64
C GLY A 354 2.31 32.05 13.01
N LEU A 355 3.27 31.64 12.17
CA LEU A 355 4.70 31.95 12.33
C LEU A 355 5.08 33.35 11.83
N GLY A 356 4.14 34.10 11.24
CA GLY A 356 4.37 35.46 10.74
C GLY A 356 4.49 35.58 9.22
N TYR A 357 4.41 34.47 8.47
CA TYR A 357 4.31 34.49 7.01
C TYR A 357 2.93 34.99 6.56
N LYS A 358 2.86 35.80 5.50
CA LYS A 358 1.61 36.43 5.03
C LYS A 358 1.28 36.07 3.60
N GLY A 359 -0.02 35.93 3.30
CA GLY A 359 -0.54 35.76 1.95
C GLY A 359 0.08 34.57 1.20
N VAL A 360 0.48 34.81 -0.05
CA VAL A 360 1.09 33.78 -0.93
C VAL A 360 2.37 33.20 -0.33
N LEU A 361 3.14 33.98 0.43
CA LEU A 361 4.36 33.50 1.06
C LEU A 361 4.05 32.41 2.11
N ALA A 362 2.93 32.49 2.83
CA ALA A 362 2.55 31.44 3.78
C ALA A 362 2.26 30.11 3.07
N ASN A 363 1.58 30.15 1.92
CA ASN A 363 1.34 28.97 1.08
C ASN A 363 2.64 28.45 0.44
N LEU A 364 3.55 29.33 0.04
CA LEU A 364 4.84 28.90 -0.51
C LEU A 364 5.71 28.21 0.56
N MET A 365 5.63 28.68 1.81
CA MET A 365 6.36 28.09 2.93
C MET A 365 5.79 26.74 3.40
N THR A 366 4.65 26.28 2.87
CA THR A 366 4.20 24.90 3.11
C THR A 366 4.86 23.89 2.16
N VAL A 367 5.34 24.33 0.99
CA VAL A 367 5.95 23.46 -0.02
C VAL A 367 7.14 22.68 0.53
N PRO A 368 8.15 23.29 1.18
CA PRO A 368 9.35 22.57 1.57
C PRO A 368 9.09 21.45 2.61
N PRO A 369 8.24 21.62 3.64
CA PRO A 369 7.85 20.53 4.54
C PRO A 369 7.13 19.38 3.84
N TYR A 370 6.24 19.65 2.87
CA TYR A 370 5.61 18.59 2.08
C TYR A 370 6.61 17.85 1.19
N VAL A 371 7.58 18.54 0.61
CA VAL A 371 8.67 17.89 -0.14
C VAL A 371 9.49 17.00 0.80
N ALA A 372 9.79 17.46 2.02
CA ALA A 372 10.44 16.64 3.04
C ALA A 372 9.61 15.40 3.38
N GLY A 373 8.28 15.53 3.47
CA GLY A 373 7.35 14.41 3.67
C GLY A 373 7.38 13.37 2.55
N ALA A 374 7.40 13.82 1.28
CA ALA A 374 7.51 12.95 0.12
C ALA A 374 8.85 12.18 0.12
N ILE A 375 9.95 12.88 0.40
CA ILE A 375 11.28 12.26 0.51
C ILE A 375 11.31 11.25 1.67
N GLY A 376 10.76 11.60 2.83
CA GLY A 376 10.72 10.75 4.02
C GLY A 376 10.00 9.43 3.76
N VAL A 377 8.80 9.48 3.17
CA VAL A 377 8.03 8.26 2.85
C VAL A 377 8.71 7.40 1.81
N TRP A 378 9.37 7.96 0.80
CA TRP A 378 10.09 7.20 -0.21
C TRP A 378 11.37 6.54 0.35
N LEU A 379 12.17 7.28 1.12
CA LEU A 379 13.40 6.76 1.72
C LEU A 379 13.11 5.64 2.73
N PHE A 380 12.16 5.85 3.64
CA PHE A 380 11.85 4.86 4.67
C PHE A 380 11.19 3.61 4.07
N SER A 381 10.35 3.77 3.06
CA SER A 381 9.72 2.62 2.39
C SER A 381 10.71 1.84 1.55
N TRP A 382 11.64 2.52 0.85
CA TRP A 382 12.74 1.87 0.15
C TRP A 382 13.64 1.09 1.11
N SER A 383 14.00 1.71 2.24
CA SER A 383 14.79 1.07 3.29
C SER A 383 14.04 -0.11 3.92
N SER A 384 12.75 0.04 4.19
CA SER A 384 11.90 -1.03 4.74
C SER A 384 11.86 -2.26 3.85
N ASP A 385 11.74 -2.08 2.54
CA ASP A 385 11.70 -3.20 1.60
C ASP A 385 13.10 -3.81 1.40
N ARG A 386 14.16 -3.00 1.40
CA ARG A 386 15.55 -3.48 1.32
C ARG A 386 15.94 -4.33 2.52
N PHE A 387 15.60 -3.90 3.73
CA PHE A 387 15.93 -4.64 4.96
C PHE A 387 14.92 -5.73 5.30
N LYS A 388 13.74 -5.73 4.65
CA LYS A 388 12.61 -6.63 4.95
C LYS A 388 12.16 -6.53 6.41
N GLU A 389 12.17 -5.31 6.94
CA GLU A 389 11.80 -4.98 8.32
C GLU A 389 10.85 -3.79 8.31
N ARG A 390 9.56 -4.00 8.54
CA ARG A 390 8.52 -2.96 8.48
C ARG A 390 8.39 -2.22 9.82
N THR A 391 8.50 -2.94 10.94
CA THR A 391 8.28 -2.44 12.31
C THR A 391 9.22 -1.29 12.65
N PHE A 392 10.53 -1.46 12.44
CA PHE A 392 11.51 -0.44 12.85
C PHE A 392 11.37 0.85 12.06
N HIS A 393 11.08 0.77 10.75
CA HIS A 393 10.86 1.93 9.91
C HIS A 393 9.57 2.65 10.28
N LEU A 394 8.51 1.90 10.58
CA LEU A 394 7.24 2.44 11.04
C LEU A 394 7.40 3.18 12.38
N LEU A 395 7.98 2.52 13.39
CA LEU A 395 8.20 3.13 14.70
C LEU A 395 9.18 4.31 14.64
N GLY A 396 10.22 4.20 13.81
CA GLY A 396 11.19 5.28 13.58
C GLY A 396 10.53 6.51 12.96
N GLY A 397 9.69 6.33 11.94
CA GLY A 397 8.93 7.42 11.32
C GLY A 397 8.01 8.11 12.31
N MET A 398 7.26 7.35 13.11
CA MET A 398 6.39 7.91 14.17
C MET A 398 7.19 8.65 15.25
N THR A 399 8.36 8.16 15.64
CA THR A 399 9.25 8.86 16.59
C THR A 399 9.70 10.21 16.02
N LEU A 400 10.02 10.29 14.73
CA LEU A 400 10.36 11.58 14.08
C LEU A 400 9.20 12.56 14.14
N VAL A 401 7.96 12.10 13.95
CA VAL A 401 6.76 12.95 14.10
C VAL A 401 6.63 13.47 15.52
N ILE A 402 6.79 12.59 16.54
CA ILE A 402 6.74 12.99 17.95
C ILE A 402 7.81 14.04 18.25
N ILE A 403 9.05 13.84 17.79
CA ILE A 403 10.14 14.81 17.95
C ILE A 403 9.77 16.14 17.29
N GLY A 404 9.27 16.14 16.05
CA GLY A 404 8.85 17.34 15.34
C GLY A 404 7.72 18.11 16.04
N LEU A 405 6.72 17.39 16.58
CA LEU A 405 5.66 17.99 17.39
C LEU A 405 6.22 18.63 18.67
N ILE A 406 7.08 17.92 19.41
CA ILE A 406 7.68 18.42 20.65
C ILE A 406 8.53 19.67 20.37
N LEU A 407 9.35 19.65 19.33
CA LEU A 407 10.14 20.82 18.91
C LEU A 407 9.24 22.02 18.61
N THR A 408 8.13 21.80 17.89
CA THR A 408 7.17 22.87 17.57
C THR A 408 6.49 23.45 18.81
N ILE A 409 6.23 22.62 19.83
CA ILE A 409 5.61 23.02 21.10
C ILE A 409 6.59 23.79 21.99
N VAL A 410 7.81 23.27 22.18
CA VAL A 410 8.79 23.77 23.14
C VAL A 410 9.49 25.04 22.65
N ILE A 411 9.74 25.15 21.34
CA ILE A 411 10.44 26.32 20.79
C ILE A 411 9.53 27.56 20.91
N PRO A 412 10.01 28.69 21.46
CA PRO A 412 9.23 29.91 21.60
C PRO A 412 8.73 30.45 20.25
N LEU A 413 7.57 31.10 20.25
CA LEU A 413 6.99 31.77 19.07
C LEU A 413 7.94 32.82 18.45
N SER A 414 8.83 33.41 19.26
CA SER A 414 9.83 34.36 18.78
C SER A 414 10.89 33.74 17.86
N ASN A 415 11.14 32.43 17.96
CA ASN A 415 12.09 31.71 17.10
C ASN A 415 11.35 31.01 15.94
N ILE A 416 11.00 31.81 14.94
CA ILE A 416 10.30 31.39 13.72
C ILE A 416 11.04 30.25 13.02
N HIS A 417 12.36 30.38 12.85
CA HIS A 417 13.18 29.41 12.13
C HIS A 417 13.24 28.06 12.86
N GLY A 418 13.37 28.07 14.19
CA GLY A 418 13.37 26.86 15.01
C GLY A 418 12.05 26.11 14.94
N ARG A 419 10.91 26.82 15.03
CA ARG A 419 9.59 26.20 14.87
C ARG A 419 9.39 25.63 13.48
N TYR A 420 9.82 26.35 12.46
CA TYR A 420 9.76 25.88 11.07
C TYR A 420 10.60 24.62 10.85
N ALA A 421 11.78 24.52 11.46
CA ALA A 421 12.58 23.29 11.46
C ALA A 421 11.85 22.12 12.16
N GLY A 422 11.14 22.39 13.26
CA GLY A 422 10.26 21.40 13.91
C GLY A 422 9.17 20.87 12.98
N LEU A 423 8.53 21.77 12.22
CA LEU A 423 7.51 21.41 11.21
C LEU A 423 8.08 20.59 10.04
N MET A 424 9.33 20.84 9.64
CA MET A 424 10.03 20.03 8.64
C MET A 424 10.26 18.59 9.11
N VAL A 425 10.78 18.43 10.33
CA VAL A 425 11.02 17.11 10.94
C VAL A 425 9.71 16.35 11.12
N LEU A 426 8.67 17.04 11.55
CA LEU A 426 7.31 16.52 11.64
C LEU A 426 6.83 15.97 10.30
N MET A 427 6.84 16.79 9.25
CA MET A 427 6.29 16.43 7.94
C MET A 427 7.11 15.32 7.27
N PHE A 428 8.43 15.28 7.48
CA PHE A 428 9.27 14.18 7.03
C PHE A 428 8.79 12.82 7.57
N GLY A 429 8.33 12.76 8.83
CA GLY A 429 7.80 11.54 9.43
C GLY A 429 6.32 11.24 9.13
N ALA A 430 5.51 12.28 8.88
CA ALA A 430 4.05 12.20 8.92
C ALA A 430 3.42 11.28 7.87
N PHE A 431 4.11 11.03 6.75
CA PHE A 431 3.60 10.20 5.66
C PHE A 431 4.16 8.76 5.66
N ILE A 432 5.07 8.43 6.58
CA ILE A 432 5.76 7.13 6.60
C ILE A 432 4.85 6.00 7.10
N HIS A 433 4.10 6.23 8.18
CA HIS A 433 3.41 5.15 8.91
C HIS A 433 2.30 4.50 8.09
N SER A 434 1.50 5.28 7.35
CA SER A 434 0.33 4.78 6.62
C SER A 434 0.70 3.72 5.56
N PRO A 435 1.63 3.99 4.61
CA PRO A 435 1.93 3.02 3.58
C PRO A 435 2.62 1.77 4.13
N VAL A 436 3.54 1.95 5.08
CA VAL A 436 4.27 0.85 5.71
C VAL A 436 3.33 -0.05 6.53
N ALA A 437 2.37 0.52 7.26
CA ALA A 437 1.40 -0.23 8.06
C ALA A 437 0.47 -1.08 7.19
N VAL A 438 -0.06 -0.52 6.10
CA VAL A 438 -0.95 -1.25 5.20
C VAL A 438 -0.19 -2.33 4.45
N ALA A 439 1.03 -2.05 4.00
CA ALA A 439 1.87 -3.07 3.38
C ALA A 439 2.21 -4.20 4.39
N TRP A 440 2.47 -3.86 5.66
CA TRP A 440 2.71 -4.83 6.73
C TRP A 440 1.49 -5.72 7.00
N LEU A 441 0.31 -5.13 7.03
CA LEU A 441 -0.96 -5.84 7.18
C LEU A 441 -1.26 -6.76 5.99
N ALA A 442 -1.03 -6.28 4.76
CA ALA A 442 -1.22 -7.04 3.53
C ALA A 442 -0.26 -8.24 3.44
N GLY A 443 1.03 -8.04 3.76
CA GLY A 443 2.03 -9.12 3.79
C GLY A 443 1.77 -10.19 4.86
N ASN A 444 1.11 -9.81 5.96
CA ASN A 444 0.71 -10.73 7.01
C ASN A 444 -0.67 -11.39 6.80
N THR A 445 -1.31 -11.15 5.64
CA THR A 445 -2.59 -11.74 5.26
C THR A 445 -2.45 -12.56 3.97
N PRO A 446 -2.04 -13.84 4.06
CA PRO A 446 -1.72 -14.65 2.89
C PRO A 446 -2.95 -14.93 2.02
N GLU A 447 -4.13 -15.13 2.61
CA GLU A 447 -5.34 -15.46 1.88
C GLU A 447 -5.81 -14.28 1.01
N PRO A 448 -5.92 -14.44 -0.32
CA PRO A 448 -6.27 -13.33 -1.21
C PRO A 448 -7.64 -12.72 -0.91
N GLY A 449 -8.65 -13.53 -0.59
CA GLY A 449 -10.00 -13.08 -0.24
C GLY A 449 -10.02 -12.22 1.03
N LYS A 450 -9.52 -12.77 2.15
CA LYS A 450 -9.34 -12.07 3.43
C LYS A 450 -8.52 -10.78 3.27
N ARG A 451 -7.42 -10.81 2.51
CA ARG A 451 -6.50 -9.67 2.30
C ARG A 451 -7.22 -8.43 1.78
N VAL A 452 -8.14 -8.60 0.84
CA VAL A 452 -8.88 -7.47 0.23
C VAL A 452 -9.81 -6.80 1.23
N ILE A 453 -10.50 -7.59 2.06
CA ILE A 453 -11.36 -7.07 3.13
C ILE A 453 -10.51 -6.37 4.18
N VAL A 454 -9.40 -6.99 4.59
CA VAL A 454 -8.46 -6.43 5.56
C VAL A 454 -7.87 -5.09 5.08
N ILE A 455 -7.48 -5.01 3.82
CA ILE A 455 -7.03 -3.75 3.19
C ILE A 455 -8.17 -2.72 3.17
N GLY A 456 -9.40 -3.15 2.86
CA GLY A 456 -10.58 -2.28 2.94
C GLY A 456 -10.81 -1.70 4.34
N ILE A 457 -10.74 -2.54 5.38
CA ILE A 457 -10.86 -2.13 6.80
C ILE A 457 -9.71 -1.20 7.19
N SER A 458 -8.50 -1.42 6.69
CA SER A 458 -7.35 -0.56 6.97
C SER A 458 -7.57 0.90 6.55
N GLY A 459 -8.40 1.12 5.54
CA GLY A 459 -8.80 2.45 5.09
C GLY A 459 -9.67 3.22 6.09
N TRP A 460 -10.21 2.57 7.12
CA TRP A 460 -10.89 3.23 8.22
C TRP A 460 -9.96 4.11 9.05
N ALA A 461 -8.65 4.02 8.84
CA ALA A 461 -7.68 5.01 9.33
C ALA A 461 -8.02 6.45 8.91
N ASN A 462 -8.79 6.65 7.83
CA ASN A 462 -9.30 7.95 7.41
C ASN A 462 -10.23 8.62 8.45
N LEU A 463 -10.73 7.89 9.46
CA LEU A 463 -11.43 8.47 10.62
C LEU A 463 -10.56 9.52 11.35
N ALA A 464 -9.24 9.46 11.20
CA ALA A 464 -8.32 10.48 11.67
C ALA A 464 -8.64 11.87 11.10
N GLY A 465 -9.20 11.94 9.89
CA GLY A 465 -9.65 13.19 9.28
C GLY A 465 -10.77 13.85 10.08
N ILE A 466 -11.74 13.07 10.59
CA ILE A 466 -12.82 13.59 11.45
C ILE A 466 -12.26 14.12 12.77
N ILE A 467 -11.32 13.39 13.37
CA ILE A 467 -10.67 13.81 14.62
C ILE A 467 -9.85 15.10 14.37
N GLY A 468 -9.11 15.15 13.27
CA GLY A 468 -8.28 16.30 12.89
C GLY A 468 -9.09 17.57 12.65
N THR A 469 -10.19 17.49 11.88
CA THR A 469 -11.05 18.65 11.62
C THR A 469 -11.69 19.21 12.88
N GLN A 470 -12.02 18.36 13.86
CA GLN A 470 -12.58 18.79 15.14
C GLN A 470 -11.53 19.26 16.14
N LEU A 471 -10.29 18.77 16.06
CA LEU A 471 -9.21 19.12 16.98
C LEU A 471 -8.60 20.49 16.65
N PHE A 472 -8.37 20.78 15.37
CA PHE A 472 -7.70 22.01 14.90
C PHE A 472 -8.68 23.16 14.62
N GLN A 473 -9.43 23.57 15.65
CA GLN A 473 -10.35 24.70 15.55
C GLN A 473 -9.63 26.05 15.74
N THR A 474 -10.15 27.11 15.09
CA THR A 474 -9.63 28.48 15.18
C THR A 474 -9.55 29.03 16.61
N LYS A 475 -10.41 28.55 17.51
CA LYS A 475 -10.42 28.91 18.95
C LYS A 475 -9.12 28.59 19.69
N PHE A 476 -8.28 27.69 19.14
CA PHE A 476 -7.01 27.29 19.73
C PHE A 476 -5.78 28.01 19.13
N GLY A 477 -6.00 28.94 18.19
CA GLY A 477 -4.93 29.78 17.64
C GLY A 477 -4.43 30.85 18.63
N PRO A 478 -3.34 31.57 18.32
CA PRO A 478 -2.48 31.42 17.13
C PRO A 478 -1.40 30.33 17.28
N GLY A 479 -1.14 29.87 18.51
CA GLY A 479 -0.06 28.91 18.79
C GLY A 479 -0.44 27.43 18.63
N TYR A 480 -1.74 27.10 18.60
CA TYR A 480 -2.28 25.74 18.47
C TYR A 480 -1.66 24.70 19.43
N ILE A 481 -1.15 25.14 20.58
CA ILE A 481 -0.39 24.29 21.52
C ILE A 481 -1.22 23.12 22.04
N TYR A 482 -2.49 23.38 22.42
CA TYR A 482 -3.38 22.34 22.92
C TYR A 482 -3.66 21.22 21.88
N PRO A 483 -4.08 21.54 20.64
CA PRO A 483 -4.17 20.54 19.57
C PRO A 483 -2.88 19.75 19.33
N LEU A 484 -1.72 20.42 19.36
CA LEU A 484 -0.42 19.78 19.17
C LEU A 484 -0.09 18.80 20.30
N GLN A 485 -0.36 19.17 21.56
CA GLN A 485 -0.16 18.29 22.73
C GLN A 485 -1.06 17.06 22.66
N VAL A 486 -2.34 17.22 22.30
CA VAL A 486 -3.26 16.10 22.10
C VAL A 486 -2.75 15.19 20.98
N THR A 487 -2.25 15.77 19.88
CA THR A 487 -1.69 15.00 18.77
C THR A 487 -0.46 14.19 19.19
N VAL A 488 0.42 14.73 20.05
CA VAL A 488 1.54 13.98 20.64
C VAL A 488 1.04 12.79 21.45
N GLY A 489 0.05 12.99 22.31
CA GLY A 489 -0.52 11.91 23.13
C GLY A 489 -1.10 10.78 22.29
N LEU A 490 -1.91 11.13 21.29
CA LEU A 490 -2.51 10.14 20.38
C LEU A 490 -1.46 9.42 19.54
N MET A 491 -0.44 10.13 19.05
CA MET A 491 0.68 9.54 18.32
C MET A 491 1.47 8.55 19.20
N ALA A 492 1.72 8.89 20.46
CA ALA A 492 2.40 8.00 21.41
C ALA A 492 1.59 6.72 21.70
N VAL A 493 0.26 6.84 21.82
CA VAL A 493 -0.63 5.68 21.96
C VAL A 493 -0.61 4.81 20.70
N GLY A 494 -0.65 5.42 19.51
CA GLY A 494 -0.49 4.69 18.24
C GLY A 494 0.86 3.97 18.14
N TRP A 495 1.94 4.63 18.56
CA TRP A 495 3.30 4.06 18.59
C TRP A 495 3.35 2.82 19.51
N ALA A 496 2.79 2.94 20.71
CA ALA A 496 2.70 1.84 21.66
C ALA A 496 1.85 0.68 21.11
N GLY A 497 0.76 0.99 20.41
CA GLY A 497 -0.09 0.02 19.74
C GLY A 497 0.68 -0.81 18.70
N PHE A 498 1.38 -0.14 17.78
CA PHE A 498 2.23 -0.80 16.78
C PHE A 498 3.36 -1.63 17.40
N ALA A 499 4.03 -1.10 18.43
CA ALA A 499 5.07 -1.81 19.16
C ALA A 499 4.52 -3.07 19.84
N ALA A 500 3.34 -2.99 20.46
CA ALA A 500 2.66 -4.12 21.08
C ALA A 500 2.27 -5.19 20.04
N THR A 501 1.75 -4.78 18.87
CA THR A 501 1.47 -5.72 17.77
C THR A 501 2.75 -6.43 17.32
N ALA A 502 3.85 -5.69 17.13
CA ALA A 502 5.12 -6.26 16.69
C ALA A 502 5.71 -7.25 17.71
N VAL A 503 5.63 -6.92 19.00
CA VAL A 503 6.03 -7.84 20.08
C VAL A 503 5.15 -9.10 20.09
N ALA A 504 3.83 -8.96 19.95
CA ALA A 504 2.93 -10.10 19.89
C ALA A 504 3.25 -11.02 18.69
N LEU A 505 3.48 -10.47 17.50
CA LEU A 505 3.87 -11.25 16.32
C LEU A 505 5.23 -11.97 16.51
N ARG A 506 6.22 -11.29 17.12
CA ARG A 506 7.51 -11.91 17.52
C ARG A 506 7.30 -13.11 18.45
N LEU A 507 6.44 -12.97 19.46
CA LEU A 507 6.14 -14.04 20.42
C LEU A 507 5.42 -15.21 19.75
N ILE A 508 4.51 -14.95 18.81
CA ILE A 508 3.83 -15.99 18.03
C ILE A 508 4.84 -16.74 17.14
N ASN A 509 5.71 -16.04 16.41
CA ASN A 509 6.75 -16.67 15.60
C ASN A 509 7.70 -17.52 16.44
N ARG A 510 8.15 -17.03 17.60
CA ARG A 510 8.98 -17.81 18.54
C ARG A 510 8.26 -19.07 19.04
N SER A 511 6.96 -18.98 19.29
CA SER A 511 6.15 -20.12 19.73
C SER A 511 5.97 -21.15 18.60
N ARG A 512 5.81 -20.70 17.36
CA ARG A 512 5.76 -21.55 16.16
C ARG A 512 7.10 -22.23 15.89
N LEU A 513 8.21 -21.50 16.00
CA LEU A 513 9.56 -22.04 15.86
C LEU A 513 9.79 -23.21 16.82
N LYS A 514 9.42 -23.08 18.10
CA LYS A 514 9.54 -24.17 19.08
C LYS A 514 8.74 -25.41 18.71
N LYS A 515 7.63 -25.27 17.97
CA LYS A 515 6.83 -26.40 17.48
C LYS A 515 7.47 -27.02 16.23
N ILE A 516 7.85 -26.20 15.24
CA ILE A 516 8.47 -26.67 13.99
C ILE A 516 9.82 -27.34 14.22
N GLN A 517 10.60 -26.89 15.21
CA GLN A 517 11.85 -27.56 15.60
C GLN A 517 11.66 -29.01 16.08
N ARG A 518 10.44 -29.37 16.49
CA ARG A 518 10.10 -30.73 16.93
C ARG A 518 9.46 -31.57 15.83
N MET A 519 9.16 -30.97 14.67
CA MET A 519 8.52 -31.63 13.54
C MET A 519 9.55 -32.13 12.54
N THR A 520 9.25 -33.30 11.96
CA THR A 520 9.94 -33.87 10.80
C THR A 520 9.54 -33.14 9.50
N PRO A 521 10.33 -33.18 8.43
CA PRO A 521 9.97 -32.58 7.14
C PRO A 521 8.61 -33.06 6.61
N ALA A 522 8.31 -34.34 6.76
CA ALA A 522 7.02 -34.92 6.36
C ALA A 522 5.82 -34.32 7.12
N GLU A 523 5.96 -34.09 8.44
CA GLU A 523 4.92 -33.43 9.24
C GLU A 523 4.74 -31.95 8.86
N ILE A 524 5.83 -31.28 8.45
CA ILE A 524 5.77 -29.89 7.96
C ILE A 524 5.07 -29.84 6.60
N GLU A 525 5.36 -30.78 5.70
CA GLU A 525 4.67 -30.90 4.42
C GLU A 525 3.18 -31.22 4.61
N GLU A 526 2.84 -32.12 5.54
CA GLU A 526 1.45 -32.40 5.89
C GLU A 526 0.73 -31.15 6.42
N GLU A 527 1.34 -30.37 7.32
CA GLU A 527 0.77 -29.10 7.79
C GLU A 527 0.63 -28.08 6.64
N ASN A 528 1.53 -28.07 5.65
CA ASN A 528 1.43 -27.23 4.45
C ASN A 528 0.28 -27.64 3.52
N ARG A 529 0.06 -28.95 3.34
CA ARG A 529 -1.01 -29.48 2.48
C ARG A 529 -2.37 -29.55 3.18
N SER A 530 -2.40 -29.62 4.51
CA SER A 530 -3.61 -29.73 5.32
C SER A 530 -4.48 -28.47 5.28
N ASP A 531 -5.80 -28.68 5.26
CA ASP A 531 -6.81 -27.62 5.39
C ASP A 531 -7.30 -27.39 6.83
N VAL A 532 -6.77 -28.13 7.81
CA VAL A 532 -7.13 -27.96 9.24
C VAL A 532 -6.81 -26.54 9.71
N ARG A 533 -5.67 -26.00 9.30
CA ARG A 533 -5.27 -24.60 9.51
C ARG A 533 -5.08 -23.94 8.16
N VAL A 534 -5.71 -22.78 7.99
CA VAL A 534 -5.70 -22.04 6.73
C VAL A 534 -4.95 -20.73 6.90
N GLY A 535 -4.21 -20.34 5.87
CA GLY A 535 -3.57 -19.04 5.77
C GLY A 535 -2.59 -18.78 6.90
N ASP A 536 -2.82 -17.70 7.62
CA ASP A 536 -1.95 -17.23 8.70
C ASP A 536 -2.02 -18.08 9.98
N LYS A 537 -2.98 -19.01 10.08
CA LYS A 537 -3.12 -19.95 11.21
C LYS A 537 -2.18 -21.15 11.12
N LYS A 538 -1.60 -21.44 9.94
CA LYS A 538 -0.61 -22.52 9.77
C LYS A 538 0.60 -22.29 10.65
N TYR A 539 1.18 -23.35 11.20
CA TYR A 539 2.41 -23.24 11.99
C TYR A 539 3.62 -22.85 11.13
N THR A 540 3.58 -23.21 9.85
CA THR A 540 4.59 -22.87 8.84
C THR A 540 4.49 -21.41 8.37
N PHE A 541 3.41 -20.70 8.71
CA PHE A 541 3.31 -19.28 8.37
C PHE A 541 4.19 -18.42 9.27
N VAL A 542 5.06 -17.62 8.66
CA VAL A 542 5.91 -16.64 9.34
C VAL A 542 5.23 -15.28 9.31
N TYR A 543 5.06 -14.64 10.47
CA TYR A 543 4.70 -13.23 10.48
C TYR A 543 5.91 -12.38 10.14
N GLY A 544 5.83 -11.60 9.06
CA GLY A 544 6.84 -10.60 8.73
C GLY A 544 6.75 -9.46 9.73
N LEU A 545 7.90 -8.99 10.22
CA LEU A 545 7.98 -7.84 11.11
C LEU A 545 8.31 -6.56 10.39
#